data_AF-A0A0G0T0B1-F1
#
_entry.id   AF-A0A0G0T0B1-F1
#
_cell.length_a   1.000
_cell.length_b   1.000
_cell.length_c   1.000
_cell.angle_alpha   90.00
_cell.angle_beta   90.00
_cell.angle_gamma   90.00
#
_symmetry.space_group_name_H-M   'P 1'
#
loop_
_entity.id
_entity.type
_entity.pdbx_description
1 polymer ?
#
loop_
_entity_poly.entity_id
_entity_poly.type
_entity_poly.pdbx_seq_one_letter_code
_entity_poly.pdbx_strand_id
1 'polypeptide(L)'
;MKKSLFYILILIALIGLLAPIIKTGAQGGEYNLLAPLPCTGGPETGCVNGKLTTFDPSQQSNLGDYLNKMIPLLIGICAVLAVIMIVKGGIQYMTTESISGKGAGKESIKNAILGLLLALGAWLILNTINPNILKTDLSSLKQQTVEVIMNEGPEGEANAVLVDAGAPPGPTGSCKEGIQRIAGISVCGSIAQGFRNMFADASQAGCILMGGGYRSPEAQANLRRKNCNGDTTNPNANCVPPTALPGRSRHQQGLAIDFKSPSGGALKGTDFCFWWLQNNASRHGFYNLSSEPWHWSIDGK
;
A
#
# COMPACT_ATOMS: atom_id res chain seq x y z
N MET A 1 -48.57 -3.42 -12.74
CA MET A 1 -48.10 -4.04 -11.47
C MET A 1 -47.09 -5.19 -11.65
N LYS A 2 -47.15 -6.03 -12.69
CA LYS A 2 -46.24 -7.20 -12.85
C LYS A 2 -44.76 -6.89 -13.10
N LYS A 3 -44.41 -5.79 -13.81
CA LYS A 3 -43.00 -5.47 -14.14
C LYS A 3 -42.22 -4.90 -12.95
N SER A 4 -42.85 -4.04 -12.14
CA SER A 4 -42.24 -3.46 -10.94
C SER A 4 -41.98 -4.52 -9.85
N LEU A 5 -42.88 -5.51 -9.71
CA LEU A 5 -42.69 -6.63 -8.78
C LEU A 5 -41.52 -7.53 -9.19
N PHE A 6 -41.28 -7.70 -10.50
CA PHE A 6 -40.16 -8.47 -11.04
C PHE A 6 -38.80 -7.80 -10.78
N TYR A 7 -38.70 -6.48 -10.93
CA TYR A 7 -37.48 -5.73 -10.61
C TYR A 7 -37.18 -5.68 -9.11
N ILE A 8 -38.21 -5.64 -8.25
CA ILE A 8 -38.05 -5.69 -6.79
C ILE A 8 -37.54 -7.06 -6.34
N LEU A 9 -38.04 -8.16 -6.93
CA LEU A 9 -37.55 -9.51 -6.63
C LEU A 9 -36.11 -9.72 -7.11
N ILE A 10 -35.72 -9.16 -8.27
CA ILE A 10 -34.33 -9.19 -8.73
C ILE A 10 -33.43 -8.35 -7.82
N LEU A 11 -33.89 -7.19 -7.33
CA LEU A 11 -33.13 -6.34 -6.42
C LEU A 11 -32.91 -7.02 -5.05
N ILE A 12 -33.94 -7.70 -4.51
CA ILE A 12 -33.84 -8.46 -3.26
C ILE A 12 -32.91 -9.68 -3.41
N ALA A 13 -32.95 -10.36 -4.57
CA ALA A 13 -32.01 -11.45 -4.87
C ALA A 13 -30.57 -10.94 -5.04
N LEU A 14 -30.37 -9.73 -5.57
CA LEU A 14 -29.06 -9.10 -5.73
C LEU A 14 -28.48 -8.62 -4.39
N ILE A 15 -29.33 -8.13 -3.49
CA ILE A 15 -28.95 -7.72 -2.12
C ILE A 15 -28.68 -8.95 -1.24
N GLY A 16 -29.42 -10.05 -1.43
CA GLY A 16 -29.17 -11.33 -0.76
C GLY A 16 -27.86 -12.02 -1.17
N LEU A 17 -27.33 -11.72 -2.36
CA LEU A 17 -26.00 -12.17 -2.80
C LEU A 17 -24.83 -11.36 -2.20
N LEU A 18 -25.12 -10.25 -1.50
CA LEU A 18 -24.13 -9.32 -0.95
C LEU A 18 -24.01 -9.39 0.59
N ALA A 19 -24.71 -10.31 1.26
CA ALA A 19 -24.49 -10.54 2.69
C ALA A 19 -23.31 -11.53 2.87
N PRO A 20 -22.14 -11.10 3.39
CA PRO A 20 -21.14 -12.05 3.82
C PRO A 20 -21.69 -12.76 5.05
N ILE A 21 -21.89 -14.07 4.95
CA ILE A 21 -22.00 -14.92 6.14
C ILE A 21 -20.65 -14.79 6.85
N ILE A 22 -20.60 -14.00 7.92
CA ILE A 22 -19.44 -13.90 8.79
C ILE A 22 -19.30 -15.25 9.49
N LYS A 23 -18.56 -16.16 8.86
CA LYS A 23 -17.94 -17.29 9.55
C LYS A 23 -16.63 -16.78 10.12
N THR A 24 -16.65 -16.44 11.40
CA THR A 24 -15.43 -16.37 12.21
C THR A 24 -14.88 -17.78 12.34
N GLY A 25 -13.80 -18.04 11.61
CA GLY A 25 -13.07 -19.29 11.65
C GLY A 25 -11.66 -19.04 11.16
N ALA A 26 -10.81 -18.53 12.04
CA ALA A 26 -9.37 -18.62 11.87
C ALA A 26 -8.98 -20.10 12.00
N GLN A 27 -8.66 -20.75 10.87
CA GLN A 27 -7.91 -22.00 10.78
C GLN A 27 -7.14 -22.00 9.44
N GLY A 28 -5.91 -22.50 9.47
CA GLY A 28 -4.88 -22.27 8.45
C GLY A 28 -5.22 -22.65 7.01
N GLY A 29 -4.95 -21.70 6.11
CA GLY A 29 -4.24 -21.93 4.86
C GLY A 29 -5.07 -22.08 3.59
N GLU A 30 -5.87 -23.14 3.45
CA GLU A 30 -6.35 -23.52 2.11
C GLU A 30 -7.78 -23.06 1.81
N TYR A 31 -7.93 -22.20 0.80
CA TYR A 31 -9.22 -21.80 0.22
C TYR A 31 -9.54 -22.68 -0.99
N ASN A 32 -10.69 -23.36 -0.96
CA ASN A 32 -11.20 -24.09 -2.12
C ASN A 32 -11.97 -23.15 -3.06
N LEU A 33 -11.56 -23.08 -4.32
CA LEU A 33 -12.20 -22.23 -5.33
C LEU A 33 -13.56 -22.81 -5.72
N LEU A 34 -14.60 -21.98 -5.67
CA LEU A 34 -15.97 -22.37 -6.07
C LEU A 34 -16.06 -22.76 -7.56
N ALA A 35 -15.16 -22.22 -8.39
CA ALA A 35 -14.98 -22.61 -9.77
C ALA A 35 -13.48 -22.77 -10.04
N PRO A 36 -13.03 -23.92 -10.58
CA PRO A 36 -11.62 -24.12 -10.87
C PRO A 36 -11.15 -23.18 -11.97
N LEU A 37 -10.06 -22.46 -11.72
CA LEU A 37 -9.47 -21.55 -12.70
C LEU A 37 -8.48 -22.29 -13.61
N PRO A 38 -8.41 -21.95 -14.91
CA PRO A 38 -7.41 -22.53 -15.79
C PRO A 38 -6.00 -22.10 -15.35
N CYS A 39 -5.09 -23.06 -15.21
CA CYS A 39 -3.69 -22.83 -14.86
C CYS A 39 -2.75 -23.55 -15.81
N THR A 40 -1.61 -22.91 -16.09
CA THR A 40 -0.48 -23.46 -16.85
C THR A 40 0.76 -23.42 -15.96
N GLY A 41 1.01 -24.47 -15.18
CA GLY A 41 2.14 -24.54 -14.23
C GLY A 41 2.07 -25.77 -13.31
N GLY A 42 3.24 -26.23 -12.85
CA GLY A 42 3.46 -27.50 -12.14
C GLY A 42 2.95 -27.59 -10.68
N PRO A 43 3.25 -28.69 -9.97
CA PRO A 43 2.59 -29.13 -8.74
C PRO A 43 2.75 -28.21 -7.51
N GLU A 44 3.62 -27.20 -7.59
CA GLU A 44 3.98 -26.31 -6.48
C GLU A 44 2.94 -25.20 -6.21
N THR A 45 1.86 -25.12 -7.02
CA THR A 45 0.83 -24.07 -6.92
C THR A 45 -0.61 -24.61 -6.79
N GLY A 46 -0.81 -25.88 -6.45
CA GLY A 46 -2.18 -26.46 -6.34
C GLY A 46 -2.89 -26.63 -7.70
N CYS A 47 -2.15 -26.60 -8.81
CA CYS A 47 -2.64 -26.84 -10.16
C CYS A 47 -2.66 -28.36 -10.44
N VAL A 48 -3.84 -28.98 -10.40
CA VAL A 48 -4.05 -30.40 -10.73
C VAL A 48 -4.77 -30.49 -12.07
N ASN A 49 -4.19 -31.18 -13.06
CA ASN A 49 -4.77 -31.33 -14.40
C ASN A 49 -5.12 -29.99 -15.09
N GLY A 50 -4.29 -28.96 -14.94
CA GLY A 50 -4.52 -27.64 -15.55
C GLY A 50 -5.64 -26.83 -14.90
N LYS A 51 -6.11 -27.26 -13.72
CA LYS A 51 -7.13 -26.58 -12.92
C LYS A 51 -6.60 -26.25 -11.53
N LEU A 52 -6.69 -24.97 -11.16
CA LEU A 52 -6.42 -24.51 -9.81
C LEU A 52 -7.70 -24.72 -9.01
N THR A 53 -7.68 -25.66 -8.05
CA THR A 53 -8.83 -25.98 -7.19
C THR A 53 -8.67 -25.41 -5.79
N THR A 54 -7.45 -25.32 -5.30
CA THR A 54 -7.13 -24.78 -3.98
C THR A 54 -6.18 -23.59 -4.11
N PHE A 55 -6.35 -22.62 -3.23
CA PHE A 55 -5.59 -21.37 -3.18
C PHE A 55 -5.22 -21.09 -1.73
N ASP A 56 -3.94 -20.95 -1.43
CA ASP A 56 -3.48 -20.55 -0.10
C ASP A 56 -2.99 -19.08 -0.14
N PRO A 57 -3.75 -18.11 0.41
CA PRO A 57 -3.33 -16.70 0.47
C PRO A 57 -2.23 -16.45 1.50
N SER A 58 -1.91 -17.40 2.36
CA SER A 58 -0.88 -17.27 3.40
C SER A 58 0.53 -17.49 2.86
N GLN A 59 0.66 -18.11 1.68
CA GLN A 59 1.96 -18.29 1.02
C GLN A 59 2.34 -17.07 0.18
N GLN A 60 3.58 -16.64 0.35
CA GLN A 60 4.20 -15.55 -0.39
C GLN A 60 4.17 -15.88 -1.90
N SER A 61 3.67 -14.94 -2.72
CA SER A 61 3.47 -15.01 -4.20
C SER A 61 2.14 -15.58 -4.73
N ASN A 62 1.38 -16.37 -3.97
CA ASN A 62 0.13 -16.97 -4.47
C ASN A 62 -0.93 -15.93 -4.88
N LEU A 63 -1.13 -14.86 -4.10
CA LEU A 63 -2.06 -13.78 -4.47
C LEU A 63 -1.64 -13.08 -5.77
N GLY A 64 -0.35 -12.92 -5.99
CA GLY A 64 0.20 -12.38 -7.23
C GLY A 64 -0.14 -13.27 -8.42
N ASP A 65 0.05 -14.58 -8.27
CA ASP A 65 -0.30 -15.57 -9.29
C ASP A 65 -1.80 -15.62 -9.59
N TYR A 66 -2.65 -15.46 -8.58
CA TYR A 66 -4.09 -15.35 -8.78
C TYR A 66 -4.47 -14.11 -9.62
N LEU A 67 -3.95 -12.93 -9.25
CA LEU A 67 -4.23 -11.69 -9.97
C LEU A 67 -3.69 -11.72 -11.40
N ASN A 68 -2.50 -12.30 -11.60
CA ASN A 68 -1.89 -12.47 -12.93
C ASN A 68 -2.72 -13.35 -13.86
N LYS A 69 -3.44 -14.35 -13.31
CA LYS A 69 -4.34 -15.21 -14.08
C LYS A 69 -5.72 -14.59 -14.30
N MET A 70 -6.18 -13.74 -13.38
CA MET A 70 -7.50 -13.09 -13.47
C MET A 70 -7.57 -12.03 -14.58
N ILE A 71 -6.49 -11.26 -14.79
CA ILE A 71 -6.45 -10.21 -15.82
C ILE A 71 -6.74 -10.74 -17.25
N PRO A 72 -6.04 -11.77 -17.77
CA PRO A 72 -6.36 -12.32 -19.09
C PRO A 72 -7.73 -13.02 -19.14
N LEU A 73 -8.20 -13.59 -18.03
CA LEU A 73 -9.54 -14.18 -17.94
C LEU A 73 -10.63 -13.12 -18.12
N LEU A 74 -10.52 -11.97 -17.46
CA LEU A 74 -11.48 -10.87 -17.58
C LEU A 74 -11.51 -10.30 -19.01
N ILE A 75 -10.34 -10.16 -19.65
CA ILE A 75 -10.25 -9.75 -21.06
C ILE A 75 -10.95 -10.79 -21.96
N GLY A 76 -10.77 -12.09 -21.68
CA GLY A 76 -11.48 -13.17 -22.37
C GLY A 76 -12.99 -13.08 -22.23
N ILE A 77 -13.50 -12.82 -21.02
CA ILE A 77 -14.95 -12.62 -20.78
C ILE A 77 -15.46 -11.40 -21.55
N CYS A 78 -14.72 -10.28 -21.52
CA CYS A 78 -15.07 -9.08 -22.28
C CYS A 78 -15.12 -9.35 -23.79
N ALA A 79 -14.21 -10.17 -24.33
CA ALA A 79 -14.21 -10.54 -25.75
C ALA A 79 -15.45 -11.36 -26.12
N VAL A 80 -15.84 -12.35 -25.31
CA VAL A 80 -17.06 -13.15 -25.54
C VAL A 80 -18.31 -12.28 -25.49
N LEU A 81 -18.41 -11.39 -24.51
CA LEU A 81 -19.54 -10.46 -24.39
C LEU A 81 -19.60 -9.49 -25.58
N ALA A 82 -18.46 -9.00 -26.06
CA ALA A 82 -18.39 -8.15 -27.24
C ALA A 82 -18.93 -8.86 -28.48
N VAL A 83 -18.57 -10.14 -28.70
CA VAL A 83 -19.10 -10.94 -29.82
C VAL A 83 -20.63 -11.06 -29.74
N ILE A 84 -21.18 -11.36 -28.56
CA ILE A 84 -22.64 -11.49 -28.37
C ILE A 84 -23.36 -10.17 -28.72
N MET A 85 -22.83 -9.03 -28.26
CA MET A 85 -23.41 -7.71 -28.53
C MET A 85 -23.28 -7.29 -30.00
N ILE A 86 -22.18 -7.68 -30.67
CA ILE A 86 -22.00 -7.47 -32.11
C ILE A 86 -23.01 -8.30 -32.90
N VAL A 87 -23.22 -9.57 -32.55
CA VAL A 87 -24.21 -10.43 -33.23
C VAL A 87 -25.62 -9.87 -33.04
N LYS A 88 -26.00 -9.51 -31.80
CA LYS A 88 -27.32 -8.91 -31.52
C LYS A 88 -27.52 -7.59 -32.28
N GLY A 89 -26.52 -6.71 -32.29
CA GLY A 89 -26.57 -5.44 -33.02
C GLY A 89 -26.59 -5.65 -34.54
N GLY A 90 -25.89 -6.66 -35.06
CA GLY A 90 -25.86 -7.03 -36.47
C GLY A 90 -27.19 -7.57 -36.96
N ILE A 91 -27.81 -8.48 -36.20
CA ILE A 91 -29.17 -8.96 -36.49
C ILE A 91 -30.15 -7.79 -36.48
N GLN A 92 -30.12 -6.95 -35.43
CA GLN A 92 -30.99 -5.78 -35.34
C GLN A 92 -30.81 -4.82 -36.51
N TYR A 93 -29.59 -4.60 -36.99
CA TYR A 93 -29.31 -3.73 -38.13
C TYR A 93 -29.88 -4.29 -39.45
N MET A 94 -29.80 -5.60 -39.67
CA MET A 94 -30.27 -6.25 -40.89
C MET A 94 -31.79 -6.43 -40.94
N THR A 95 -32.43 -6.71 -39.79
CA THR A 95 -33.86 -7.06 -39.73
C THR A 95 -34.78 -5.88 -39.47
N THR A 96 -34.26 -4.70 -39.09
CA THR A 96 -35.11 -3.52 -38.86
C THR A 96 -35.19 -2.62 -40.08
N GLU A 97 -36.42 -2.26 -40.46
CA GLU A 97 -36.67 -1.31 -41.56
C GLU A 97 -36.64 0.15 -41.07
N SER A 98 -36.88 0.38 -39.78
CA SER A 98 -36.88 1.72 -39.20
C SER A 98 -35.47 2.30 -39.07
N ILE A 99 -35.33 3.58 -39.40
CA ILE A 99 -34.07 4.34 -39.27
C ILE A 99 -33.56 4.33 -37.82
N SER A 100 -34.48 4.40 -36.85
CA SER A 100 -34.17 4.31 -35.42
C SER A 100 -33.60 2.94 -35.03
N GLY A 101 -34.20 1.84 -35.51
CA GLY A 101 -33.70 0.48 -35.26
C GLY A 101 -32.32 0.23 -35.85
N LYS A 102 -32.07 0.75 -37.06
CA LYS A 102 -30.74 0.73 -37.71
C LYS A 102 -29.71 1.57 -36.95
N GLY A 103 -30.12 2.71 -36.41
CA GLY A 103 -29.28 3.56 -35.54
C GLY A 103 -28.84 2.83 -34.27
N ALA A 104 -29.80 2.22 -33.56
CA ALA A 104 -29.56 1.47 -32.34
C ALA A 104 -28.68 0.23 -32.57
N GLY A 105 -28.85 -0.48 -33.70
CA GLY A 105 -27.99 -1.60 -34.08
C GLY A 105 -26.53 -1.16 -34.29
N LYS A 106 -26.30 -0.06 -35.02
CA LYS A 106 -24.96 0.52 -35.21
C LYS A 106 -24.35 0.99 -33.89
N GLU A 107 -25.14 1.61 -33.02
CA GLU A 107 -24.68 2.07 -31.72
C GLU A 107 -24.27 0.91 -30.82
N SER A 108 -25.04 -0.18 -30.79
CA SER A 108 -24.68 -1.40 -30.05
C SER A 108 -23.35 -2.00 -30.53
N ILE A 109 -23.13 -2.05 -31.85
CA ILE A 109 -21.87 -2.53 -32.43
C ILE A 109 -20.72 -1.59 -32.06
N LYS A 110 -20.92 -0.27 -32.20
CA LYS A 110 -19.90 0.73 -31.84
C LYS A 110 -19.52 0.64 -30.37
N ASN A 111 -20.50 0.54 -29.47
CA ASN A 111 -20.25 0.47 -28.03
C ASN A 111 -19.54 -0.83 -27.64
N ALA A 112 -19.87 -1.95 -28.27
CA ALA A 112 -19.17 -3.22 -28.04
C ALA A 112 -17.70 -3.15 -28.49
N ILE A 113 -17.43 -2.60 -29.68
CA ILE A 113 -16.08 -2.42 -30.20
C ILE A 113 -15.29 -1.43 -29.33
N LEU A 114 -15.91 -0.30 -28.95
CA LEU A 114 -15.28 0.71 -28.11
C LEU A 114 -14.93 0.12 -26.73
N GLY A 115 -15.83 -0.65 -26.11
CA GLY A 115 -15.57 -1.31 -24.85
C GLY A 115 -14.41 -2.31 -24.91
N LEU A 116 -14.35 -3.12 -25.97
CA LEU A 116 -13.24 -4.05 -26.19
C LEU A 116 -11.92 -3.30 -26.46
N LEU A 117 -11.95 -2.25 -27.27
CA LEU A 117 -10.78 -1.40 -27.53
C LEU A 117 -10.30 -0.67 -26.27
N LEU A 118 -11.20 -0.28 -25.37
CA LEU A 118 -10.85 0.37 -24.11
C LEU A 118 -10.18 -0.64 -23.17
N ALA A 119 -10.70 -1.87 -23.07
CA ALA A 119 -10.09 -2.94 -22.28
C ALA A 119 -8.70 -3.34 -22.83
N LEU A 120 -8.57 -3.55 -24.15
CA LEU A 120 -7.31 -3.87 -24.80
C LEU A 120 -6.34 -2.68 -24.79
N GLY A 121 -6.84 -1.45 -24.93
CA GLY A 121 -6.05 -0.22 -24.88
C GLY A 121 -5.48 0.02 -23.48
N ALA A 122 -6.27 -0.19 -22.43
CA ALA A 122 -5.80 -0.15 -21.05
C ALA A 122 -4.71 -1.22 -20.81
N TRP A 123 -4.94 -2.45 -21.26
CA TRP A 123 -3.94 -3.52 -21.19
C TRP A 123 -2.67 -3.18 -21.96
N LEU A 124 -2.80 -2.65 -23.19
CA LEU A 124 -1.69 -2.27 -24.06
C LEU A 124 -0.85 -1.15 -23.44
N ILE A 125 -1.50 -0.08 -22.94
CA ILE A 125 -0.81 1.05 -22.30
C ILE A 125 -0.01 0.56 -21.09
N LEU A 126 -0.63 -0.26 -20.23
CA LEU A 126 0.04 -0.83 -19.06
C LEU A 126 1.22 -1.73 -19.48
N ASN A 127 1.01 -2.59 -20.49
CA ASN A 127 2.03 -3.49 -21.02
C ASN A 127 3.20 -2.74 -21.70
N THR A 128 2.94 -1.60 -22.34
CA THR A 128 3.95 -0.76 -22.99
C THR A 128 4.75 0.08 -21.99
N ILE A 129 4.10 0.65 -20.97
CA ILE A 129 4.80 1.44 -19.94
C ILE A 129 5.68 0.54 -19.09
N ASN A 130 5.11 -0.56 -18.59
CA ASN A 130 5.85 -1.54 -17.82
C ASN A 130 5.08 -2.87 -17.73
N PRO A 131 5.55 -3.95 -18.38
CA PRO A 131 4.88 -5.25 -18.34
C PRO A 131 4.83 -5.84 -16.91
N ASN A 132 5.66 -5.33 -15.99
CA ASN A 132 5.65 -5.74 -14.59
C ASN A 132 4.47 -5.16 -13.78
N ILE A 133 3.71 -4.20 -14.31
CA ILE A 133 2.45 -3.77 -13.66
C ILE A 133 1.35 -4.83 -13.82
N LEU A 134 1.43 -5.61 -14.91
CA LEU A 134 0.53 -6.73 -15.17
C LEU A 134 1.04 -8.05 -14.55
N LYS A 135 2.31 -8.11 -14.17
CA LYS A 135 2.92 -9.18 -13.39
C LYS A 135 3.01 -8.75 -11.94
N THR A 136 1.96 -9.01 -11.20
CA THR A 136 1.88 -8.82 -9.75
C THR A 136 2.79 -9.87 -9.10
N ASP A 137 4.08 -9.57 -9.00
CA ASP A 137 5.04 -10.40 -8.29
C ASP A 137 5.12 -9.94 -6.83
N LEU A 138 4.37 -10.65 -5.97
CA LEU A 138 4.36 -10.39 -4.53
C LEU A 138 5.46 -11.18 -3.80
N SER A 139 6.39 -11.84 -4.52
CA SER A 139 7.54 -12.51 -3.91
C SER A 139 8.46 -11.53 -3.16
N SER A 140 8.42 -10.23 -3.50
CA SER A 140 9.13 -9.18 -2.78
C SER A 140 8.36 -8.63 -1.57
N LEU A 141 7.07 -8.93 -1.45
CA LEU A 141 6.31 -8.63 -0.25
C LEU A 141 6.74 -9.62 0.83
N LYS A 142 7.72 -9.20 1.63
CA LYS A 142 8.02 -9.89 2.87
C LYS A 142 6.75 -9.91 3.70
N GLN A 143 6.23 -11.10 3.95
CA GLN A 143 5.19 -11.30 4.94
C GLN A 143 5.72 -10.69 6.25
N GLN A 144 5.05 -9.64 6.71
CA GLN A 144 5.31 -9.06 8.01
C GLN A 144 4.78 -10.07 9.04
N THR A 145 5.64 -10.99 9.45
CA THR A 145 5.39 -11.75 10.67
C THR A 145 5.52 -10.76 11.82
N VAL A 146 4.38 -10.35 12.36
CA VAL A 146 4.34 -9.68 13.65
C VAL A 146 4.68 -10.75 14.68
N GLU A 147 5.97 -10.89 14.99
CA GLU A 147 6.35 -11.55 16.23
C GLU A 147 5.87 -10.67 17.37
N VAL A 148 4.78 -11.09 18.02
CA VAL A 148 4.37 -10.53 19.30
C VAL A 148 5.41 -11.00 20.32
N ILE A 149 6.49 -10.23 20.48
CA ILE A 149 7.39 -10.42 21.61
C ILE A 149 6.62 -9.95 22.84
N MET A 150 6.08 -10.91 23.58
CA MET A 150 5.55 -10.69 24.92
C MET A 150 6.74 -10.36 25.83
N ASN A 151 7.16 -9.10 25.88
CA ASN A 151 8.07 -8.67 26.91
C ASN A 151 7.28 -8.56 28.21
N GLU A 152 7.56 -9.44 29.17
CA GLU A 152 7.13 -9.28 30.55
C GLU A 152 7.80 -8.03 31.12
N GLY A 153 7.13 -6.88 30.97
CA GLY A 153 7.44 -5.67 31.73
C GLY A 153 7.02 -5.85 33.19
N PRO A 154 7.52 -5.02 34.13
CA PRO A 154 7.38 -5.28 35.57
C PRO A 154 5.95 -5.31 36.11
N GLU A 155 4.94 -4.92 35.32
CA GLU A 155 3.55 -4.83 35.77
C GLU A 155 2.60 -5.20 34.62
N GLY A 156 2.44 -6.50 34.35
CA GLY A 156 1.16 -7.13 33.96
C GLY A 156 0.33 -6.65 32.76
N GLU A 157 0.71 -5.64 31.99
CA GLU A 157 -0.05 -5.16 30.82
C GLU A 157 0.70 -5.43 29.51
N ALA A 158 0.18 -6.40 28.74
CA ALA A 158 0.68 -6.72 27.41
C ALA A 158 0.39 -5.58 26.42
N ASN A 159 1.38 -4.73 26.16
CA ASN A 159 1.31 -3.72 25.12
C ASN A 159 1.84 -4.29 23.80
N ALA A 160 0.94 -4.63 22.88
CA ALA A 160 1.30 -5.05 21.52
C ALA A 160 1.87 -3.86 20.73
N VAL A 161 3.18 -3.69 20.74
CA VAL A 161 3.86 -2.70 19.90
C VAL A 161 4.17 -3.34 18.55
N LEU A 162 3.59 -2.79 17.48
CA LEU A 162 3.84 -3.24 16.10
C LEU A 162 5.29 -2.93 15.69
N VAL A 163 6.16 -3.93 15.75
CA VAL A 163 7.52 -3.88 15.20
C VAL A 163 7.54 -4.46 13.80
N ASP A 164 7.95 -3.66 12.81
CA ASP A 164 8.14 -4.10 11.42
C ASP A 164 9.49 -4.83 11.35
N ALA A 165 9.49 -6.13 11.67
CA ALA A 165 10.69 -6.99 11.66
C ALA A 165 11.14 -7.38 10.23
N GLY A 166 10.54 -6.81 9.18
CA GLY A 166 10.78 -7.18 7.79
C GLY A 166 11.76 -6.28 7.03
N ALA A 167 12.07 -5.07 7.51
CA ALA A 167 13.01 -4.20 6.80
C ALA A 167 14.42 -4.84 6.80
N PRO A 168 15.02 -5.20 5.64
CA PRO A 168 16.44 -5.54 5.62
C PRO A 168 17.21 -4.36 6.23
N PRO A 169 18.28 -4.59 7.03
CA PRO A 169 19.06 -3.49 7.56
C PRO A 169 19.46 -2.61 6.39
N GLY A 170 18.93 -1.38 6.39
CA GLY A 170 19.33 -0.35 5.44
C GLY A 170 20.86 -0.21 5.47
N PRO A 171 21.49 0.28 4.40
CA PRO A 171 22.95 0.36 4.30
C PRO A 171 23.56 0.89 5.60
N THR A 172 24.50 0.13 6.16
CA THR A 172 25.19 0.32 7.45
C THR A 172 26.01 1.61 7.56
N GLY A 173 25.83 2.56 6.64
CA GLY A 173 26.69 3.73 6.44
C GLY A 173 26.70 4.76 7.57
N SER A 174 26.14 4.47 8.75
CA SER A 174 26.12 5.37 9.91
C SER A 174 25.58 4.76 11.21
N CYS A 175 24.67 3.78 11.12
CA CYS A 175 24.11 3.06 12.27
C CYS A 175 24.68 1.64 12.34
N LYS A 176 25.37 1.30 13.43
CA LYS A 176 26.00 -0.03 13.60
C LYS A 176 24.98 -1.12 13.87
N GLU A 177 23.90 -0.76 14.56
CA GLU A 177 22.82 -1.63 14.99
C GLU A 177 21.79 -1.90 13.88
N GLY A 178 22.01 -1.35 12.68
CA GLY A 178 21.10 -1.43 11.53
C GLY A 178 19.90 -0.50 11.64
N ILE A 179 19.29 -0.18 10.49
CA ILE A 179 18.07 0.63 10.45
C ILE A 179 16.86 -0.27 10.67
N GLN A 180 16.03 0.05 11.67
CA GLN A 180 14.76 -0.60 12.00
C GLN A 180 13.60 0.28 11.59
N ARG A 181 12.47 -0.33 11.21
CA ARG A 181 11.24 0.39 10.86
C ARG A 181 10.21 0.20 11.96
N ILE A 182 9.63 1.29 12.45
CA ILE A 182 8.63 1.30 13.52
C ILE A 182 7.51 2.24 13.09
N ALA A 183 6.28 1.73 13.01
CA ALA A 183 5.12 2.49 12.55
C ALA A 183 5.34 3.29 11.25
N GLY A 184 6.09 2.70 10.31
CA GLY A 184 6.41 3.32 9.02
C GLY A 184 7.59 4.30 9.01
N ILE A 185 8.18 4.61 10.17
CA ILE A 185 9.33 5.50 10.32
C ILE A 185 10.60 4.67 10.53
N SER A 186 11.65 4.94 9.74
CA SER A 186 12.93 4.24 9.82
C SER A 186 13.88 4.93 10.80
N VAL A 187 14.42 4.22 11.79
CA VAL A 187 15.33 4.73 12.82
C VAL A 187 16.51 3.78 13.04
N CYS A 188 17.60 4.24 13.66
CA CYS A 188 18.72 3.37 14.04
C CYS A 188 18.31 2.41 15.15
N GLY A 189 18.84 1.18 15.12
CA GLY A 189 18.59 0.16 16.13
C GLY A 189 18.93 0.62 17.55
N SER A 190 19.90 1.53 17.70
CA SER A 190 20.28 2.11 19.00
C SER A 190 19.17 2.95 19.66
N ILE A 191 18.25 3.52 18.88
CA ILE A 191 17.13 4.33 19.41
C ILE A 191 15.77 3.64 19.23
N ALA A 192 15.76 2.45 18.64
CA ALA A 192 14.52 1.76 18.25
C ALA A 192 13.63 1.44 19.45
N GLN A 193 14.21 1.04 20.60
CA GLN A 193 13.42 0.75 21.78
C GLN A 193 12.80 2.01 22.40
N GLY A 194 13.57 3.09 22.49
CA GLY A 194 13.04 4.39 22.94
C GLY A 194 11.90 4.85 22.04
N PHE A 195 12.06 4.71 20.72
CA PHE A 195 11.02 5.10 19.76
C PHE A 195 9.77 4.21 19.85
N ARG A 196 9.92 2.89 20.04
CA ARG A 196 8.81 1.97 20.29
C ARG A 196 7.97 2.41 21.49
N ASN A 197 8.62 2.70 22.60
CA ASN A 197 7.95 3.13 23.82
C ASN A 197 7.26 4.48 23.61
N MET A 198 7.94 5.44 22.96
CA MET A 198 7.35 6.74 22.65
C MET A 198 6.10 6.61 21.77
N PHE A 199 6.16 5.75 20.75
CA PHE A 199 5.04 5.52 19.85
C PHE A 199 3.84 4.89 20.57
N ALA A 200 4.08 3.89 21.43
CA ALA A 200 3.05 3.23 22.21
C ALA A 200 2.35 4.24 23.15
N ASP A 201 3.12 5.00 23.92
CA ASP A 201 2.57 5.95 24.88
C ASP A 201 1.84 7.11 24.19
N ALA A 202 2.36 7.58 23.04
CA ALA A 202 1.69 8.60 22.24
C ALA A 202 0.34 8.10 21.75
N SER A 203 0.28 6.86 21.24
CA SER A 203 -0.95 6.24 20.76
C SER A 203 -1.98 6.08 21.88
N GLN A 204 -1.56 5.69 23.09
CA GLN A 204 -2.45 5.59 24.25
C GLN A 204 -3.04 6.96 24.65
N ALA A 205 -2.27 8.03 24.47
CA ALA A 205 -2.73 9.40 24.69
C ALA A 205 -3.56 9.99 23.53
N GLY A 206 -3.85 9.21 22.49
CA GLY A 206 -4.56 9.68 21.30
C GLY A 206 -3.73 10.53 20.35
N CYS A 207 -2.40 10.57 20.53
CA CYS A 207 -1.48 11.22 19.60
C CYS A 207 -0.97 10.21 18.56
N ILE A 208 -1.42 10.36 17.32
CA ILE A 208 -0.96 9.54 16.19
C ILE A 208 0.32 10.15 15.62
N LEU A 209 1.45 9.50 15.90
CA LEU A 209 2.75 9.89 15.36
C LEU A 209 2.91 9.33 13.94
N MET A 210 3.20 10.22 12.99
CA MET A 210 3.50 9.87 11.60
C MET A 210 4.61 10.80 11.09
N GLY A 211 5.43 10.37 10.14
CA GLY A 211 6.62 11.15 9.80
C GLY A 211 7.62 10.43 8.93
N GLY A 212 8.87 10.90 8.98
CA GLY A 212 10.02 10.29 8.33
C GLY A 212 11.26 10.30 9.23
N GLY A 213 12.15 9.33 9.08
CA GLY A 213 13.36 9.20 9.88
C GLY A 213 14.60 9.14 9.01
N TYR A 214 15.27 7.99 8.95
CA TYR A 214 16.52 7.78 8.22
C TYR A 214 16.50 8.31 6.77
N ARG A 215 17.59 8.97 6.38
CA ARG A 215 17.85 9.48 5.03
C ARG A 215 19.26 9.07 4.59
N SER A 216 19.44 8.52 3.39
CA SER A 216 20.77 8.12 2.93
C SER A 216 21.72 9.32 2.78
N PRO A 217 23.06 9.11 2.84
CA PRO A 217 24.02 10.19 2.61
C PRO A 217 23.87 10.90 1.27
N GLU A 218 23.56 10.15 0.22
CA GLU A 218 23.29 10.69 -1.11
C GLU A 218 22.01 11.56 -1.12
N ALA A 219 20.94 11.09 -0.48
CA ALA A 219 19.72 11.86 -0.35
C ALA A 219 19.94 13.16 0.45
N GLN A 220 20.79 13.15 1.48
CA GLN A 220 21.16 14.37 2.19
C GLN A 220 21.97 15.33 1.30
N ALA A 221 22.91 14.83 0.51
CA ALA A 221 23.67 15.66 -0.43
C ALA A 221 22.77 16.30 -1.50
N ASN A 222 21.80 15.53 -2.02
CA ASN A 222 20.81 16.01 -2.99
C ASN A 222 19.89 17.07 -2.36
N LEU A 223 19.42 16.84 -1.13
CA LEU A 223 18.61 17.81 -0.40
C LEU A 223 19.37 19.12 -0.16
N ARG A 224 20.63 19.04 0.26
CA ARG A 224 21.46 20.23 0.48
C ARG A 224 21.72 20.99 -0.81
N ARG A 225 22.08 20.30 -1.90
CA ARG A 225 22.26 20.92 -3.22
C ARG A 225 21.01 21.68 -3.65
N LYS A 226 19.83 21.11 -3.43
CA LYS A 226 18.55 21.75 -3.74
C LYS A 226 18.30 22.99 -2.90
N ASN A 227 18.48 22.90 -1.59
CA ASN A 227 18.08 23.96 -0.66
C ASN A 227 19.14 25.07 -0.53
N CYS A 228 20.40 24.80 -0.89
CA CYS A 228 21.53 25.71 -0.67
C CYS A 228 22.16 26.19 -1.98
N ASN A 229 21.38 26.39 -3.05
CA ASN A 229 21.84 26.92 -4.34
C ASN A 229 23.04 26.14 -4.95
N GLY A 230 23.04 24.81 -4.80
CA GLY A 230 24.11 23.95 -5.29
C GLY A 230 25.21 23.65 -4.27
N ASP A 231 25.31 24.40 -3.17
CA ASP A 231 26.38 24.25 -2.18
C ASP A 231 26.19 23.00 -1.33
N THR A 232 27.22 22.16 -1.24
CA THR A 232 27.20 20.92 -0.44
C THR A 232 28.25 20.87 0.67
N THR A 233 29.11 21.89 0.78
CA THR A 233 30.34 21.84 1.61
C THR A 233 30.47 23.00 2.58
N ASN A 234 29.92 24.18 2.27
CA ASN A 234 30.00 25.35 3.12
C ASN A 234 28.96 25.29 4.26
N PRO A 235 29.34 25.22 5.54
CA PRO A 235 28.39 25.18 6.66
C PRO A 235 27.49 26.42 6.74
N ASN A 236 27.97 27.57 6.25
CA ASN A 236 27.28 28.86 6.32
C ASN A 236 26.51 29.20 5.02
N ALA A 237 26.33 28.23 4.12
CA ALA A 237 25.53 28.44 2.91
C ALA A 237 24.11 28.91 3.26
N ASN A 238 23.60 29.89 2.52
CA ASN A 238 22.23 30.37 2.69
C ASN A 238 21.24 29.34 2.15
N CYS A 239 20.82 28.43 3.03
CA CYS A 239 19.91 27.33 2.69
C CYS A 239 18.47 27.70 3.04
N VAL A 240 17.53 27.44 2.13
CA VAL A 240 16.09 27.60 2.37
C VAL A 240 15.35 26.33 1.96
N PRO A 241 14.76 25.58 2.93
CA PRO A 241 14.94 25.71 4.38
C PRO A 241 16.38 25.38 4.83
N PRO A 242 16.76 25.74 6.08
CA PRO A 242 18.01 25.29 6.67
C PRO A 242 18.21 23.78 6.47
N THR A 243 19.39 23.40 6.01
CA THR A 243 19.69 21.99 5.71
C THR A 243 21.06 21.69 6.25
N ALA A 244 21.26 20.55 6.91
CA ALA A 244 22.56 20.15 7.45
C ALA A 244 23.55 19.74 6.36
N LEU A 245 24.86 19.83 6.65
CA LEU A 245 25.91 19.28 5.79
C LEU A 245 25.78 17.76 5.66
N PRO A 246 26.08 17.16 4.49
CA PRO A 246 26.22 15.72 4.37
C PRO A 246 27.27 15.19 5.36
N GLY A 247 26.92 14.13 6.07
CA GLY A 247 27.72 13.52 7.13
C GLY A 247 27.47 14.13 8.52
N ARG A 248 26.74 15.24 8.60
CA ARG A 248 26.41 15.91 9.88
C ARG A 248 24.93 15.80 10.26
N SER A 249 24.06 15.35 9.35
CA SER A 249 22.63 15.22 9.65
C SER A 249 22.33 13.99 10.52
N ARG A 250 21.51 14.16 11.56
CA ARG A 250 21.01 13.05 12.39
C ARG A 250 20.10 12.10 11.62
N HIS A 251 19.40 12.56 10.59
CA HIS A 251 18.65 11.67 9.68
C HIS A 251 19.58 10.70 8.95
N GLN A 252 20.80 11.12 8.61
CA GLN A 252 21.77 10.20 8.02
C GLN A 252 22.20 9.09 8.96
N GLN A 253 22.13 9.32 10.27
CA GLN A 253 22.47 8.36 11.30
C GLN A 253 21.27 7.53 11.75
N GLY A 254 20.06 7.87 11.28
CA GLY A 254 18.81 7.29 11.78
C GLY A 254 18.50 7.71 13.23
N LEU A 255 19.04 8.84 13.69
CA LEU A 255 18.91 9.33 15.08
C LEU A 255 17.97 10.55 15.20
N ALA A 256 17.22 10.85 14.13
CA ALA A 256 16.23 11.92 14.09
C ALA A 256 14.96 11.49 13.35
N ILE A 257 13.87 12.16 13.69
CA ILE A 257 12.51 11.93 13.20
C ILE A 257 11.86 13.28 12.92
N ASP A 258 11.32 13.44 11.72
CA ASP A 258 10.48 14.56 11.29
C ASP A 258 9.01 14.13 11.37
N PHE A 259 8.27 14.61 12.36
CA PHE A 259 6.85 14.32 12.51
C PHE A 259 5.98 15.23 11.65
N LYS A 260 4.83 14.69 11.24
CA LYS A 260 3.82 15.38 10.44
C LYS A 260 2.57 15.64 11.27
N SER A 261 1.85 16.70 10.91
CA SER A 261 0.53 16.97 11.47
C SER A 261 -0.47 15.94 10.94
N PRO A 262 -1.47 15.51 11.74
CA PRO A 262 -2.58 14.68 11.24
C PRO A 262 -3.36 15.32 10.09
N SER A 263 -3.36 16.66 10.01
CA SER A 263 -3.96 17.44 8.92
C SER A 263 -3.11 17.49 7.63
N GLY A 264 -1.92 16.87 7.65
CA GLY A 264 -0.93 16.93 6.58
C GLY A 264 0.13 18.02 6.81
N GLY A 265 1.28 17.87 6.16
CA GLY A 265 2.43 18.77 6.31
C GLY A 265 3.23 18.54 7.60
N ALA A 266 4.19 19.43 7.89
CA ALA A 266 5.04 19.34 9.08
C ALA A 266 4.22 19.56 10.36
N LEU A 267 4.55 18.82 11.43
CA LEU A 267 3.97 19.02 12.75
C LEU A 267 4.23 20.46 13.23
N LYS A 268 3.20 21.10 13.77
CA LYS A 268 3.25 22.51 14.22
C LYS A 268 3.21 22.60 15.73
N GLY A 269 3.71 23.71 16.27
CA GLY A 269 3.67 23.99 17.71
C GLY A 269 2.26 24.02 18.33
N THR A 270 1.24 24.23 17.50
CA THR A 270 -0.19 24.24 17.90
C THR A 270 -0.83 22.86 17.91
N ASP A 271 -0.16 21.83 17.38
CA ASP A 271 -0.74 20.50 17.28
C ASP A 271 -0.71 19.79 18.64
N PHE A 272 -1.78 19.07 18.98
CA PHE A 272 -1.86 18.27 20.21
C PHE A 272 -0.66 17.32 20.36
N CYS A 273 -0.25 16.67 19.26
CA CYS A 273 0.91 15.79 19.25
C CYS A 273 2.23 16.51 19.56
N PHE A 274 2.38 17.77 19.15
CA PHE A 274 3.56 18.54 19.53
C PHE A 274 3.58 18.79 21.04
N TRP A 275 2.45 19.23 21.61
CA TRP A 275 2.33 19.39 23.06
C TRP A 275 2.64 18.09 23.80
N TRP A 276 2.11 16.96 23.34
CA TRP A 276 2.38 15.66 23.95
C TRP A 276 3.88 15.32 23.90
N LEU A 277 4.51 15.45 22.74
CA LEU A 277 5.95 15.19 22.58
C LEU A 277 6.79 16.10 23.49
N GLN A 278 6.44 17.39 23.61
CA GLN A 278 7.18 18.33 24.48
C GLN A 278 7.18 17.89 25.95
N ASN A 279 6.11 17.25 26.41
CA ASN A 279 5.99 16.83 27.81
C ASN A 279 6.47 15.40 28.06
N ASN A 280 6.61 14.56 27.03
CA ASN A 280 6.83 13.12 27.20
C ASN A 280 8.05 12.57 26.44
N ALA A 281 8.49 13.18 25.33
CA ALA A 281 9.52 12.59 24.46
C ALA A 281 10.89 12.42 25.14
N SER A 282 11.24 13.30 26.09
CA SER A 282 12.53 13.25 26.81
C SER A 282 12.70 11.96 27.62
N ARG A 283 11.62 11.41 28.18
CA ARG A 283 11.64 10.12 28.90
C ARG A 283 11.97 8.94 28.00
N HIS A 284 11.82 9.13 26.68
CA HIS A 284 12.15 8.15 25.65
C HIS A 284 13.47 8.46 24.93
N GLY A 285 14.20 9.49 25.35
CA GLY A 285 15.48 9.89 24.76
C GLY A 285 15.38 10.76 23.52
N PHE A 286 14.24 11.44 23.30
CA PHE A 286 14.04 12.35 22.16
C PHE A 286 13.84 13.78 22.65
N TYR A 287 14.47 14.72 21.94
CA TYR A 287 14.46 16.14 22.23
C TYR A 287 14.15 16.92 20.96
N ASN A 288 13.36 18.00 21.10
CA ASN A 288 13.00 18.84 19.98
C ASN A 288 14.12 19.81 19.61
N LEU A 289 14.29 20.05 18.32
CA LEU A 289 15.00 21.22 17.82
C LEU A 289 14.07 22.44 17.89
N SER A 290 14.39 23.43 18.74
CA SER A 290 13.50 24.54 19.07
C SER A 290 13.04 25.39 17.87
N SER A 291 13.83 25.45 16.79
CA SER A 291 13.47 26.14 15.55
C SER A 291 12.53 25.34 14.65
N GLU A 292 12.40 24.03 14.88
CA GLU A 292 11.70 23.09 14.02
C GLU A 292 10.77 22.19 14.86
N PRO A 293 9.50 22.58 15.08
CA PRO A 293 8.56 21.82 15.90
C PRO A 293 8.37 20.35 15.46
N TRP A 294 8.59 20.07 14.18
CA TRP A 294 8.51 18.74 13.61
C TRP A 294 9.74 17.87 13.87
N HIS A 295 10.91 18.45 14.18
CA HIS A 295 12.18 17.72 14.22
C HIS A 295 12.53 17.29 15.65
N TRP A 296 12.73 15.99 15.83
CA TRP A 296 13.06 15.37 17.12
C TRP A 296 14.23 14.42 16.97
N SER A 297 15.23 14.54 17.83
CA SER A 297 16.45 13.73 17.78
C SER A 297 16.99 13.43 19.17
N ILE A 298 18.03 12.60 19.25
CA ILE A 298 18.65 12.24 20.54
C ILE A 298 19.36 13.42 21.25
N ASP A 299 19.59 14.52 20.55
CA ASP A 299 20.32 15.69 21.05
C ASP A 299 19.65 17.03 20.74
N GLY A 300 18.43 17.02 20.18
CA GLY A 300 17.68 18.24 19.84
C GLY A 300 18.30 19.05 18.70
N LYS A 301 19.03 18.38 17.81
CA LYS A 301 19.75 18.95 16.65
C LYS A 301 19.50 18.17 15.36
#